data_AF-A0A378VUJ5-F1
#
_entry.id   AF-A0A378VUJ5-F1
#
_cell.length_a   1.000
_cell.length_b   1.000
_cell.length_c   1.000
_cell.angle_alpha   90.00
_cell.angle_beta   90.00
_cell.angle_gamma   90.00
#
_symmetry.space_group_name_H-M   'P 1'
#
loop_
_entity.id
_entity.type
_entity.pdbx_description
1 polymer ?
#
loop_
_entity_poly.entity_id
_entity_poly.type
_entity_poly.pdbx_seq_one_letter_code
_entity_poly.pdbx_strand_id
1 'polypeptide(L)'
;MYRHNAALYGMDYVGVPLNGDFTLNLPAVLEAVRKHRPALTFIAYPNNPTGVCFTRAEIEAAIEASDGIVVVDEAYGAFNGDSFLPQAGRIPNLIVLRTLSKIGFAGLRIGYATGCPEVIGELQKSCRPTI
;
A
#
# COMPACT_ATOMS: atom_id res chain seq x y z
N MET A 1 8.07 -0.90 -8.89
CA MET A 1 8.53 0.33 -8.20
C MET A 1 9.04 0.02 -6.80
N TYR A 2 8.24 -0.57 -5.91
CA TYR A 2 8.67 -0.85 -4.52
C TYR A 2 9.94 -1.71 -4.38
N ARG A 3 10.10 -2.78 -5.17
CA ARG A 3 11.33 -3.59 -5.19
C ARG A 3 12.59 -2.77 -5.46
N HIS A 4 12.50 -1.81 -6.39
CA HIS A 4 13.63 -0.96 -6.75
C HIS A 4 13.98 -0.01 -5.60
N ASN A 5 12.99 0.62 -4.97
CA ASN A 5 13.21 1.47 -3.80
C ASN A 5 13.77 0.70 -2.60
N ALA A 6 13.26 -0.50 -2.33
CA ALA A 6 13.80 -1.37 -1.28
C ALA A 6 15.31 -1.60 -1.50
N ALA A 7 15.71 -1.96 -2.73
CA ALA A 7 17.12 -2.15 -3.08
C ALA A 7 17.95 -0.85 -2.92
N LEU A 8 17.42 0.29 -3.36
CA LEU A 8 18.11 1.59 -3.22
C LEU A 8 18.41 1.96 -1.76
N TYR A 9 17.49 1.63 -0.86
CA TYR A 9 17.65 1.90 0.58
C TYR A 9 18.28 0.73 1.36
N GLY A 10 18.80 -0.29 0.67
CA GLY A 10 19.44 -1.45 1.31
C GLY A 10 18.49 -2.33 2.15
N MET A 11 17.19 -2.30 1.84
CA MET A 11 16.18 -3.11 2.50
C MET A 11 16.01 -4.46 1.79
N ASP A 12 15.74 -5.51 2.57
CA ASP A 12 15.34 -6.80 2.03
C ASP A 12 13.96 -6.72 1.37
N TYR A 13 13.83 -7.32 0.19
CA TYR A 13 12.57 -7.39 -0.55
C TYR A 13 12.03 -8.81 -0.58
N VAL A 14 10.81 -8.99 -0.07
CA VAL A 14 10.05 -10.24 -0.15
C VAL A 14 8.92 -10.05 -1.16
N GLY A 15 9.03 -10.71 -2.32
CA GLY A 15 7.97 -10.72 -3.33
C GLY A 15 7.06 -11.93 -3.13
N VAL A 16 5.75 -11.69 -3.06
CA VAL A 16 4.74 -12.75 -3.04
C VAL A 16 4.13 -12.87 -4.43
N PRO A 17 4.21 -14.03 -5.10
CA PRO A 17 3.59 -14.21 -6.40
C PRO A 17 2.05 -14.20 -6.29
N LEU A 18 1.40 -13.60 -7.28
CA LEU A 18 -0.05 -13.70 -7.44
C LEU A 18 -0.43 -15.12 -7.88
N ASN A 19 -1.73 -15.43 -7.80
CA ASN A 19 -2.27 -16.64 -8.42
C ASN A 19 -2.15 -16.58 -9.95
N GLY A 20 -2.35 -17.71 -10.63
CA GLY A 20 -2.25 -17.79 -12.09
C GLY A 20 -3.27 -16.93 -12.84
N ASP A 21 -4.38 -16.56 -12.18
CA ASP A 21 -5.42 -15.64 -12.67
C ASP A 21 -5.21 -14.19 -12.21
N PHE A 22 -4.04 -13.88 -11.64
CA PHE A 22 -3.66 -12.59 -11.08
C PHE A 22 -4.46 -12.12 -9.85
N THR A 23 -5.26 -12.99 -9.23
CA THR A 23 -5.85 -12.72 -7.91
C THR A 23 -4.80 -12.79 -6.80
N LEU A 24 -5.13 -12.23 -5.63
CA LEU A 24 -4.21 -12.25 -4.50
C LEU A 24 -4.04 -13.69 -3.99
N ASN A 25 -2.80 -14.13 -3.89
CA ASN A 25 -2.50 -15.36 -3.17
C ASN A 25 -2.47 -15.08 -1.66
N LEU A 26 -3.66 -14.91 -1.05
CA LEU A 26 -3.78 -14.57 0.37
C LEU A 26 -3.01 -15.55 1.29
N PRO A 27 -3.08 -16.88 1.12
CA PRO A 27 -2.29 -17.80 1.95
C PRO A 27 -0.78 -17.53 1.89
N ALA A 28 -0.24 -17.27 0.70
CA ALA A 28 1.18 -16.96 0.55
C ALA A 28 1.55 -15.59 1.15
N VAL A 29 0.65 -14.61 1.06
CA VAL A 29 0.83 -13.30 1.73
C VAL A 29 0.91 -13.48 3.24
N LEU A 30 -0.06 -14.18 3.83
CA LEU A 30 -0.10 -14.41 5.28
C LEU A 30 1.12 -15.22 5.76
N GLU A 31 1.55 -16.23 4.99
CA GLU A 31 2.76 -16.97 5.30
C GLU A 31 4.01 -16.07 5.26
N ALA A 32 4.14 -15.23 4.23
CA ALA A 32 5.27 -14.31 4.08
C ALA A 32 5.31 -13.29 5.22
N VAL A 33 4.17 -12.69 5.57
CA VAL A 33 4.05 -11.75 6.69
C VAL A 33 4.46 -12.43 8.01
N ARG A 34 3.93 -13.63 8.29
CA ARG A 34 4.26 -14.38 9.51
C ARG A 34 5.74 -14.77 9.58
N LYS A 35 6.31 -15.21 8.45
CA LYS A 35 7.70 -15.71 8.38
C LYS A 35 8.71 -14.58 8.47
N HIS A 36 8.48 -13.48 7.77
CA HIS A 36 9.46 -12.41 7.61
C HIS A 36 9.21 -11.20 8.53
N ARG A 37 8.00 -11.08 9.10
CA ARG A 37 7.58 -9.96 9.97
C ARG A 37 8.00 -8.59 9.39
N PRO A 38 7.55 -8.27 8.17
CA PRO A 38 8.02 -7.08 7.46
C PRO A 38 7.61 -5.80 8.20
N ALA A 39 8.51 -4.83 8.24
CA ALA A 39 8.19 -3.49 8.75
C ALA A 39 7.23 -2.73 7.80
N LEU A 40 7.26 -3.04 6.50
CA LEU A 40 6.42 -2.44 5.46
C LEU A 40 5.86 -3.53 4.53
N THR A 41 4.54 -3.53 4.34
CA THR A 41 3.84 -4.37 3.36
C THR A 41 3.15 -3.45 2.34
N PHE A 42 3.39 -3.65 1.04
CA PHE A 42 2.76 -2.85 -0.02
C PHE A 42 1.75 -3.68 -0.80
N ILE A 43 0.52 -3.18 -0.95
CA ILE A 43 -0.55 -3.81 -1.73
C ILE A 43 -1.10 -2.78 -2.73
N ALA A 44 -0.96 -3.05 -4.03
CA ALA A 44 -1.54 -2.19 -5.06
C ALA A 44 -3.03 -2.52 -5.25
N TYR A 45 -3.90 -1.53 -5.11
CA TYR A 45 -5.34 -1.71 -5.08
C TYR A 45 -6.07 -0.59 -5.83
N PRO A 46 -6.51 -0.79 -7.09
CA PRO A 46 -6.32 -1.98 -7.94
C PRO A 46 -4.86 -2.28 -8.31
N ASN A 47 -4.56 -3.56 -8.60
CA ASN A 47 -3.19 -3.98 -8.91
C ASN A 47 -2.74 -3.54 -10.32
N ASN A 48 -1.51 -3.05 -10.45
CA ASN A 48 -0.88 -2.69 -11.72
C ASN A 48 0.28 -3.67 -11.99
N PRO A 49 0.37 -4.35 -13.15
CA PRO A 49 -0.32 -4.10 -14.43
C PRO A 49 -1.57 -4.94 -14.70
N THR A 50 -1.96 -5.83 -13.79
CA THR A 50 -2.99 -6.85 -14.07
C THR A 50 -4.42 -6.29 -14.05
N GLY A 51 -4.65 -5.16 -13.39
CA GLY A 51 -5.96 -4.52 -13.25
C GLY A 51 -6.91 -5.24 -12.29
N VAL A 52 -6.55 -6.40 -11.76
CA VAL A 52 -7.38 -7.18 -10.85
C VAL A 52 -7.54 -6.43 -9.52
N CYS A 53 -8.79 -6.24 -9.12
CA CYS A 53 -9.13 -5.76 -7.79
C CYS A 53 -9.17 -6.95 -6.84
N PHE A 54 -8.28 -6.95 -5.84
CA PHE A 54 -8.39 -7.88 -4.72
C PHE A 54 -9.66 -7.60 -3.93
N THR A 55 -10.18 -8.61 -3.25
CA THR A 55 -11.34 -8.41 -2.39
C THR A 55 -10.93 -7.60 -1.16
N ARG A 56 -11.88 -6.82 -0.63
CA ARG A 56 -11.69 -6.07 0.62
C ARG A 56 -11.23 -6.98 1.76
N ALA A 57 -11.86 -8.13 1.92
CA ALA A 57 -11.56 -9.09 2.99
C ALA A 57 -10.12 -9.63 2.92
N GLU A 58 -9.59 -9.83 1.71
CA GLU A 58 -8.19 -10.26 1.53
C GLU A 58 -7.20 -9.19 2.00
N ILE A 59 -7.46 -7.92 1.69
CA ILE A 59 -6.61 -6.81 2.12
C ILE A 59 -6.73 -6.60 3.64
N GLU A 60 -7.94 -6.67 4.18
CA GLU A 60 -8.19 -6.59 5.63
C GLU A 60 -7.45 -7.71 6.39
N ALA A 61 -7.48 -8.95 5.90
CA ALA A 61 -6.72 -10.05 6.48
C ALA A 61 -5.20 -9.81 6.46
N ALA A 62 -4.67 -9.20 5.39
CA ALA A 62 -3.26 -8.84 5.32
C ALA A 62 -2.88 -7.69 6.27
N ILE A 63 -3.79 -6.72 6.47
CA ILE A 63 -3.66 -5.63 7.45
C ILE A 63 -3.62 -6.20 8.87
N GLU A 64 -4.56 -7.08 9.21
CA GLU A 64 -4.68 -7.68 10.54
C GLU A 64 -3.48 -8.58 10.88
N ALA A 65 -2.94 -9.30 9.90
CA ALA A 65 -1.80 -10.20 10.11
C ALA A 65 -0.45 -9.48 10.24
N SER A 66 -0.37 -8.19 9.86
CA SER A 66 0.89 -7.44 9.79
C SER A 66 1.17 -6.67 11.08
N ASP A 67 2.30 -6.93 11.71
CA ASP A 67 2.81 -6.11 12.82
C ASP A 67 3.31 -4.73 12.33
N GLY A 68 3.80 -4.67 11.09
CA GLY A 68 4.32 -3.46 10.44
C GLY A 68 3.25 -2.65 9.71
N ILE A 69 3.68 -1.54 9.09
CA ILE A 69 2.78 -0.68 8.31
C ILE A 69 2.37 -1.37 7.01
N VAL A 70 1.08 -1.41 6.76
CA VAL A 70 0.50 -1.85 5.49
C VAL A 70 0.11 -0.63 4.67
N VAL A 71 0.72 -0.52 3.51
CA VAL A 71 0.49 0.55 2.54
C VAL A 71 -0.40 0.02 1.43
N VAL A 72 -1.63 0.51 1.38
CA VAL A 72 -2.58 0.26 0.28
C VAL A 72 -2.41 1.37 -0.75
N ASP A 73 -1.83 1.06 -1.90
CA ASP A 73 -1.65 2.00 -3.00
C ASP A 73 -2.88 2.04 -3.88
N GLU A 74 -3.68 3.09 -3.69
CA GLU A 74 -4.87 3.40 -4.47
C GLU A 74 -4.62 4.41 -5.58
N ALA A 75 -3.48 4.32 -6.28
CA ALA A 75 -3.20 5.18 -7.43
C ALA A 75 -4.32 5.15 -8.49
N TYR A 76 -4.98 4.01 -8.66
CA TYR A 76 -6.13 3.83 -9.56
C TYR A 76 -7.48 3.83 -8.81
N GLY A 77 -7.52 4.24 -7.55
CA GLY A 77 -8.73 4.23 -6.72
C GLY A 77 -9.88 5.09 -7.24
N ALA A 78 -9.60 6.07 -8.11
CA ALA A 78 -10.64 6.84 -8.81
C ALA A 78 -11.49 6.00 -9.78
N PHE A 79 -11.00 4.82 -10.16
CA PHE A 79 -11.66 3.88 -11.07
C PHE A 79 -12.12 2.61 -10.35
N ASN A 80 -11.98 2.55 -9.02
CA ASN A 80 -12.42 1.42 -8.22
C ASN A 80 -13.71 1.77 -7.47
N GLY A 81 -14.62 0.80 -7.34
CA GLY A 81 -15.87 0.98 -6.58
C GLY A 81 -15.69 0.96 -5.06
N ASP A 82 -14.48 0.67 -4.58
CA ASP A 82 -14.18 0.48 -3.16
C ASP A 82 -12.87 1.18 -2.74
N SER A 83 -12.75 1.54 -1.46
CA SER A 83 -11.59 2.25 -0.92
C SER A 83 -11.37 2.04 0.57
N PHE A 84 -10.10 2.01 0.97
CA PHE A 84 -9.63 1.99 2.35
C PHE A 84 -9.45 3.40 2.95
N LEU A 85 -9.62 4.46 2.15
CA LEU A 85 -9.43 5.84 2.59
C LEU A 85 -10.30 6.21 3.82
N PRO A 86 -11.59 5.80 3.92
CA PRO A 86 -12.41 6.08 5.11
C PRO A 86 -11.89 5.44 6.41
N GLN A 87 -11.13 4.34 6.33
CA GLN A 87 -10.62 3.60 7.48
C GLN A 87 -9.18 3.99 7.85
N ALA A 88 -8.41 4.61 6.95
CA ALA A 88 -6.98 4.88 7.12
C ALA A 88 -6.63 5.64 8.41
N GLY A 89 -7.48 6.56 8.88
CA GLY A 89 -7.26 7.28 10.14
C GLY A 89 -7.63 6.50 11.42
N ARG A 90 -8.21 5.31 11.29
CA ARG A 90 -8.72 4.48 12.41
C ARG A 90 -7.92 3.20 12.62
N ILE A 91 -7.29 2.69 11.56
CA ILE A 91 -6.50 1.46 11.60
C ILE A 91 -5.03 1.86 11.83
N PRO A 92 -4.42 1.51 12.99
CA PRO A 92 -3.11 2.05 13.40
C PRO A 92 -1.97 1.80 12.41
N ASN A 93 -1.98 0.67 11.72
CA ASN A 93 -0.94 0.25 10.80
C ASN A 93 -1.28 0.47 9.33
N LEU A 94 -2.40 1.15 9.00
CA LEU A 94 -2.81 1.38 7.61
C LEU A 94 -2.36 2.76 7.10
N ILE A 95 -1.70 2.77 5.96
CA ILE A 95 -1.52 3.96 5.12
C ILE A 95 -2.18 3.72 3.77
N VAL A 96 -2.99 4.68 3.33
CA VAL A 96 -3.55 4.71 1.97
C VAL A 96 -2.82 5.77 1.15
N LEU A 97 -2.30 5.38 -0.01
CA LEU A 97 -1.67 6.29 -0.97
C LEU A 97 -2.64 6.59 -2.12
N ARG A 98 -2.69 7.86 -2.53
CA ARG A 98 -3.41 8.27 -3.75
C ARG A 98 -2.61 9.29 -4.55
N THR A 99 -2.96 9.41 -5.83
CA THR A 99 -2.36 10.39 -6.73
C THR A 99 -3.41 11.06 -7.60
N LEU A 100 -3.18 12.33 -7.93
CA LEU A 100 -3.97 13.04 -8.94
C LEU A 100 -3.51 12.71 -10.37
N SER A 101 -2.42 11.97 -10.52
CA SER A 101 -1.83 11.67 -11.83
C SER A 101 -2.75 10.86 -12.74
N LYS A 102 -3.61 10.02 -12.17
CA LYS A 102 -4.48 9.12 -12.94
C LYS A 102 -5.81 9.75 -13.32
N ILE A 103 -6.10 10.96 -12.84
CA ILE A 103 -7.34 11.72 -13.13
C ILE A 103 -7.07 12.99 -13.95
N GLY A 104 -6.04 12.98 -14.80
CA GLY A 104 -5.74 14.08 -15.73
C GLY A 104 -4.77 15.15 -15.21
N PHE A 105 -4.32 15.06 -13.95
CA PHE A 105 -3.39 16.03 -13.35
C PHE A 105 -1.96 15.50 -13.18
N ALA A 106 -1.51 14.63 -14.10
CA ALA A 106 -0.16 14.04 -14.05
C ALA A 106 0.96 15.09 -14.03
N GLY A 107 0.77 16.25 -14.68
CA GLY A 107 1.74 17.35 -14.71
C GLY A 107 1.95 18.04 -13.36
N LEU A 108 0.97 17.99 -12.44
CA LEU A 108 1.07 18.64 -11.13
C LEU A 108 1.99 17.88 -10.16
N ARG A 109 2.23 16.58 -10.42
CA ARG A 109 3.05 15.71 -9.55
C ARG A 109 2.56 15.65 -8.09
N ILE A 110 1.24 15.74 -7.87
CA ILE A 110 0.62 15.68 -6.55
C ILE A 110 0.20 14.24 -6.20
N GLY A 111 0.65 13.78 -5.04
CA GLY A 111 0.17 12.58 -4.36
C GLY A 111 0.03 12.86 -2.87
N TYR A 112 -0.73 12.02 -2.18
CA TYR A 112 -0.94 12.14 -0.74
C TYR A 112 -0.99 10.77 -0.07
N ALA A 113 -0.65 10.77 1.21
CA ALA A 113 -0.77 9.64 2.11
C ALA A 113 -1.79 9.98 3.19
N THR A 114 -2.62 9.00 3.57
CA THR A 114 -3.60 9.12 4.66
C THR A 114 -3.42 7.94 5.59
N GLY A 115 -3.40 8.19 6.90
CA GLY A 115 -3.14 7.20 7.93
C GLY A 115 -3.38 7.80 9.31
N CYS A 116 -3.16 7.03 10.38
CA CYS A 116 -3.26 7.56 11.74
C CYS A 116 -2.28 8.73 11.98
N PRO A 117 -2.66 9.75 12.76
CA PRO A 117 -1.86 10.96 12.98
C PRO A 117 -0.43 10.70 13.43
N GLU A 118 -0.22 9.66 14.26
CA GLU A 118 1.09 9.28 14.79
C GLU A 118 2.02 8.85 13.64
N VAL A 119 1.54 7.98 12.74
CA VAL A 119 2.31 7.47 11.60
C VAL A 119 2.57 8.59 10.58
N ILE A 120 1.56 9.41 10.29
CA ILE A 120 1.71 10.55 9.38
C ILE A 120 2.68 11.59 9.95
N GLY A 121 2.66 11.81 11.26
CA GLY A 121 3.61 12.69 11.95
C GLY A 121 5.07 12.22 11.79
N GLU A 122 5.34 10.92 11.91
CA GLU A 122 6.67 10.36 11.65
C GLU A 122 7.08 10.51 10.17
N LEU A 123 6.15 10.26 9.24
CA LEU A 123 6.41 10.43 7.80
C LEU A 123 6.75 11.89 7.46
N GLN A 124 6.05 12.86 8.06
CA GLN A 124 6.27 14.29 7.82
C GLN A 124 7.67 14.75 8.21
N LYS A 125 8.31 14.16 9.24
CA LYS A 125 9.69 14.49 9.63
C LYS A 125 10.71 14.19 8.53
N SER A 126 10.40 13.21 7.68
CA SER A 126 11.25 12.82 6.54
C SER A 126 10.94 13.63 5.28
N CYS A 127 9.76 14.28 5.22
CA CYS A 127 9.42 15.19 4.13
C CYS A 127 10.21 16.49 4.27
N ARG A 128 10.58 17.08 3.13
CA ARG A 128 11.20 18.41 3.12
C ARG A 128 10.22 19.42 3.76
N PRO A 129 10.67 20.30 4.68
CA PRO A 129 9.78 21.29 5.27
C PRO A 129 9.08 22.08 4.18
N THR A 130 7.75 22.10 4.21
CA THR A 130 6.97 23.04 3.41
C THR A 130 7.20 24.43 4.01
N ILE A 131 7.65 25.37 3.19
CA ILE A 131 7.92 26.77 3.57
C ILE A 131 6.61 27.47 3.94
#